data_AF-A0A6A0B2E1-F1
#
_entry.id   AF-A0A6A0B2E1-F1
#
_cell.length_a   1.000
_cell.length_b   1.000
_cell.length_c   1.000
_cell.angle_alpha   90.00
_cell.angle_beta   90.00
_cell.angle_gamma   90.00
#
_symmetry.space_group_name_H-M   'P 1'
#
loop_
_entity.id
_entity.type
_entity.pdbx_description
1 polymer ?
#
loop_
_entity_poly.entity_id
_entity_poly.type
_entity_poly.pdbx_seq_one_letter_code
_entity_poly.pdbx_strand_id
1 'polypeptide(L)' 'MIEPTAAARGMSPGRPARQCTHWIGLESRHCGATDGVRPYIPGYRCPAHTPNALQGKPETPPGPGWPIHREAK' A
#
# COMPACT_ATOMS: atom_id res chain seq x y z
N MET A 1 -14.58 -43.84 19.44
CA MET A 1 -14.39 -43.29 18.07
C MET A 1 -14.74 -41.82 18.14
N ILE A 2 -13.74 -40.93 18.13
CA ILE A 2 -13.93 -39.47 18.16
C ILE A 2 -13.30 -38.95 16.88
N GLU A 3 -14.11 -38.45 15.96
CA GLU A 3 -13.64 -37.82 14.73
C GLU A 3 -13.12 -36.41 15.04
N PRO A 4 -11.89 -36.04 14.64
CA PRO A 4 -11.51 -34.64 14.68
C PRO A 4 -12.24 -33.90 13.56
N THR A 5 -13.11 -32.96 13.98
CA THR A 5 -13.79 -32.01 13.10
C THR A 5 -12.78 -31.27 12.20
N ALA A 6 -13.01 -31.36 10.90
CA ALA A 6 -12.26 -30.63 9.89
C ALA A 6 -12.71 -29.17 9.87
N ALA A 7 -11.98 -28.27 10.52
CA ALA A 7 -12.11 -26.84 10.27
C ALA A 7 -10.86 -26.06 10.72
N ALA A 8 -10.04 -25.64 9.75
CA ALA A 8 -9.27 -24.38 9.70
C ALA A 8 -8.10 -24.46 8.70
N ARG A 9 -8.37 -24.82 7.44
CA ARG A 9 -7.43 -24.55 6.34
C ARG A 9 -8.00 -23.39 5.54
N GLY A 10 -7.55 -22.17 5.80
CA GLY A 10 -7.98 -21.04 4.96
C GLY A 10 -7.78 -19.62 5.47
N MET A 11 -7.22 -19.38 6.67
CA MET A 11 -6.88 -18.01 7.07
C MET A 11 -5.55 -17.61 6.46
N SER A 12 -5.51 -17.47 5.13
CA SER A 12 -4.48 -16.62 4.52
C SER A 12 -4.71 -15.22 5.11
N PRO A 13 -3.72 -14.58 5.76
CA PRO A 13 -3.88 -13.18 6.12
C PRO A 13 -4.19 -12.45 4.82
N GLY A 14 -5.41 -11.89 4.72
CA GLY A 14 -5.81 -11.10 3.58
C GLY A 14 -4.69 -10.10 3.31
N ARG A 15 -4.26 -10.01 2.04
CA ARG A 15 -3.21 -9.08 1.59
C ARG A 15 -3.38 -7.77 2.38
N PRO A 16 -2.36 -7.31 3.13
CA PRO A 16 -2.53 -6.17 4.03
C PRO A 16 -3.16 -5.03 3.25
N ALA A 17 -4.21 -4.42 3.83
CA ALA A 17 -4.91 -3.30 3.24
C ALA A 17 -3.86 -2.29 2.73
N ARG A 18 -4.04 -1.77 1.52
CA ARG A 18 -3.14 -0.78 0.91
C ARG A 18 -3.27 0.52 1.70
N GLN A 19 -2.67 0.57 2.88
CA GLN A 19 -2.73 1.69 3.79
C GLN A 19 -1.35 2.33 3.92
N CYS A 20 -1.35 3.65 4.02
CA CYS A 20 -0.14 4.42 4.21
C CYS A 20 0.53 4.01 5.53
N THR A 21 1.77 3.49 5.43
CA THR A 21 2.56 3.09 6.61
C THR A 21 3.46 4.21 7.11
N HIS A 22 3.26 5.45 6.67
CA HIS A 22 4.09 6.57 7.08
C HIS A 22 3.89 6.85 8.58
N TRP A 23 4.98 6.97 9.32
CA TRP A 23 4.98 7.36 10.73
C TRP A 23 4.97 8.89 10.85
N ILE A 24 3.93 9.43 11.48
CA ILE A 24 3.78 10.85 11.73
C ILE A 24 4.39 11.16 13.10
N GLY A 25 5.60 11.72 13.10
CA GLY A 25 6.34 11.98 14.34
C GLY A 25 5.60 12.89 15.33
N LEU A 26 4.87 13.89 14.83
CA LEU A 26 4.10 14.83 15.67
C LEU A 26 2.92 14.16 16.39
N GLU A 27 2.31 13.16 15.76
CA GLU A 27 1.10 12.50 16.28
C GLU A 27 1.41 11.14 16.94
N SER A 28 2.67 10.71 16.91
CA SER A 28 3.11 9.39 17.39
C SER A 28 2.24 8.23 16.87
N ARG A 29 1.85 8.29 15.60
CA ARG A 29 1.01 7.27 14.96
C ARG A 29 1.34 7.07 13.48
N HIS A 30 0.91 5.94 12.92
CA HIS A 30 0.91 5.74 11.47
C HIS A 30 -0.27 6.45 10.81
N CYS A 31 -0.06 6.94 9.60
CA CYS A 31 -1.08 7.64 8.82
C CYS A 31 -2.33 6.76 8.56
N GLY A 32 -2.16 5.53 8.10
CA GLY A 32 -3.27 4.59 7.88
C GLY A 32 -4.23 4.95 6.73
N ALA A 33 -4.01 6.07 6.02
CA ALA A 33 -4.83 6.45 4.87
C ALA A 33 -4.83 5.35 3.80
N THR A 34 -6.01 5.03 3.25
CA THR A 34 -6.18 3.99 2.22
C THR A 34 -6.40 4.57 0.82
N ASP A 35 -6.67 5.88 0.72
CA ASP A 35 -6.89 6.57 -0.54
C ASP A 35 -5.58 6.90 -1.27
N GLY A 36 -5.58 6.69 -2.59
CA GLY A 36 -4.45 7.02 -3.47
C GLY A 36 -3.12 6.35 -3.08
N VAL A 37 -3.17 5.22 -2.36
CA VAL A 37 -1.97 4.61 -1.78
C VAL A 37 -1.15 3.88 -2.84
N ARG A 38 0.11 4.29 -2.97
CA ARG A 38 1.08 3.76 -3.93
C ARG A 38 2.21 3.02 -3.20
N PRO A 39 2.74 1.94 -3.78
CA PRO A 39 3.92 1.27 -3.24
C PRO A 39 5.18 2.10 -3.53
N TYR A 40 5.97 2.38 -2.49
CA TYR A 40 7.33 2.92 -2.60
C TYR A 40 8.32 1.99 -1.91
N ILE A 41 9.63 2.20 -2.11
CA ILE A 41 10.68 1.42 -1.44
C ILE A 41 10.51 1.37 0.09
N PRO A 42 10.18 2.48 0.79
CA PRO A 42 9.99 2.44 2.24
C PRO A 42 8.64 1.85 2.70
N GLY A 43 7.78 1.44 1.78
CA GLY A 43 6.42 0.97 2.04
C GLY A 43 5.34 1.78 1.32
N TYR A 44 4.08 1.48 1.66
CA TYR A 44 2.92 2.15 1.07
C TYR A 44 2.81 3.61 1.54
N ARG A 45 2.55 4.53 0.61
CA ARG A 45 2.38 5.96 0.89
C ARG A 45 1.14 6.52 0.18
N CYS A 46 0.39 7.35 0.89
CA CYS A 46 -0.68 8.17 0.32
C CYS A 46 -0.10 9.43 -0.37
N PRO A 47 -0.90 10.17 -1.17
CA PRO A 47 -0.44 11.35 -1.91
C PRO A 47 0.20 12.43 -1.03
N ALA A 48 -0.27 12.59 0.22
CA ALA A 48 0.28 13.52 1.20
C ALA A 48 1.64 13.08 1.79
N HIS A 49 1.97 11.79 1.73
CA HIS A 49 3.18 11.22 2.33
C HIS A 49 4.11 10.60 1.27
N THR A 50 4.00 11.03 0.02
CA THR A 50 4.99 10.68 -0.99
C THR A 50 6.33 11.33 -0.65
N PRO A 51 7.47 10.76 -1.11
CA PRO A 51 8.77 11.39 -0.91
C PRO A 51 8.83 12.85 -1.40
N ASN A 52 8.16 13.18 -2.51
CA ASN A 52 8.07 14.55 -3.00
C ASN A 52 7.21 15.44 -2.09
N ALA A 53 6.05 14.96 -1.63
CA ALA A 53 5.18 15.72 -0.75
C ALA A 53 5.87 16.07 0.58
N LEU A 54 6.64 15.13 1.14
CA LEU A 54 7.47 15.37 2.33
C LEU A 54 8.60 16.41 2.08
N GLN A 55 9.03 16.57 0.83
CA GLN A 55 9.99 17.58 0.41
C GLN A 55 9.33 18.89 -0.06
N GLY A 56 8.00 19.02 0.02
CA GLY A 56 7.26 20.19 -0.48
C GLY A 56 7.26 20.32 -2.01
N LYS A 57 7.57 19.24 -2.74
CA LYS A 57 7.59 19.20 -4.20
C LYS A 57 6.28 18.64 -4.76
N PRO A 58 5.86 19.05 -5.97
CA PRO A 58 4.72 18.44 -6.64
C PRO A 58 4.97 16.94 -6.90
N GLU A 59 3.88 16.16 -6.99
CA GLU A 59 3.97 14.74 -7.32
C GLU A 59 4.58 14.55 -8.72
N THR A 60 5.55 13.64 -8.85
CA THR A 60 6.15 13.34 -10.15
C THR A 60 5.08 12.77 -11.08
N PRO A 61 4.87 13.36 -12.27
CA PRO A 61 3.94 12.80 -13.24
C PRO A 61 4.38 11.38 -13.62
N PRO A 62 3.43 10.50 -13.99
CA PRO A 62 3.78 9.20 -14.56
C PRO A 62 4.73 9.40 -15.74
N GLY A 63 5.87 8.70 -15.73
CA GLY A 63 6.91 8.88 -16.74
C GLY A 63 6.44 8.49 -18.15
N PRO A 64 7.09 8.99 -19.21
CA PRO A 64 6.81 8.56 -20.59
C PRO A 64 7.09 7.05 -20.71
N GLY A 65 6.07 6.26 -21.05
CA GLY A 65 6.16 4.78 -21.12
C GLY A 65 5.25 4.04 -20.13
N TRP A 66 4.36 4.74 -19.44
CA TRP A 66 3.25 4.14 -18.71
C TRP A 66 1.97 4.19 -19.56
N PRO A 67 1.23 3.08 -19.74
CA PRO A 67 1.48 1.74 -19.22
C PRO A 67 2.58 0.95 -19.98
N ILE A 68 3.37 0.17 -19.24
CA ILE A 68 4.34 -0.82 -19.77
C ILE A 68 3.65 -2.06 -20.37
N HIS A 69 2.35 -2.22 -20.13
CA HIS A 69 1.60 -3.39 -20.58
C HIS A 69 1.29 -3.24 -22.07
N ARG A 70 1.87 -4.14 -22.87
CA ARG A 70 1.38 -4.48 -24.21
C ARG A 70 -0.11 -4.83 -24.14
N GLU A 71 -0.93 -4.18 -24.97
CA GLU A 71 -2.33 -4.54 -25.16
C GLU A 71 -2.39 -5.99 -25.67
N ALA A 72 -3.20 -6.82 -25.00
CA ALA A 72 -3.43 -8.18 -25.46
C ALA A 72 -4.29 -8.12 -26.73
N LYS A 73 -3.73 -8.58 -27.85
CA LYS A 73 -4.41 -8.74 -29.13
C LYS A 73 -5.31 -9.96 -29.13
#